data_AF-A0A3P8LIB0-F1
#
_entry.id   AF-A0A3P8LIB0-F1
#
_cell.length_a   1.000
_cell.length_b   1.000
_cell.length_c   1.000
_cell.angle_alpha   90.00
_cell.angle_beta   90.00
_cell.angle_gamma   90.00
#
_symmetry.space_group_name_H-M   'P 1'
#
loop_
_entity.id
_entity.type
_entity.pdbx_description
1 polymer ?
#
loop_
_entity_poly.entity_id
_entity_poly.type
_entity_poly.pdbx_seq_one_letter_code
_entity_poly.pdbx_strand_id
1 'polypeptide(L)'
;MDNQKEKKVHIIFWCLTLILGLLSLSFFNYKNTRFAVALGYLIGSASGFLAYELRNLLSYKIIVSNKPRAFALGFGGTLLNMVWIGLLLFALFKINSSALNNPYSSKIERNSFWPINIVAFIPGFLTFYISIFIVYVGSKDK
;
A
#
# COMPACT_ATOMS: atom_id res chain seq x y z
N MET A 1 20.10 -6.64 -0.94
CA MET A 1 20.35 -5.84 0.28
C MET A 1 21.13 -6.74 1.24
N ASP A 2 21.89 -6.22 2.20
CA ASP A 2 22.46 -7.09 3.25
C ASP A 2 21.29 -7.81 3.94
N ASN A 3 21.39 -9.13 4.09
CA ASN A 3 20.32 -10.00 4.60
C ASN A 3 19.85 -9.54 6.00
N GLN A 4 20.75 -8.88 6.76
CA GLN A 4 20.39 -8.26 8.04
C GLN A 4 19.58 -6.96 7.89
N LYS A 5 19.88 -6.13 6.89
CA LYS A 5 19.14 -4.88 6.63
C LYS A 5 17.72 -5.18 6.15
N GLU A 6 17.55 -6.22 5.34
CA GLU A 6 16.25 -6.68 4.86
C GLU A 6 15.36 -7.15 6.01
N LYS A 7 15.86 -8.04 6.87
CA LYS A 7 15.13 -8.45 8.09
C LYS A 7 14.67 -7.28 8.95
N LYS A 8 15.52 -6.26 9.12
CA LYS A 8 15.16 -5.04 9.87
C LYS A 8 14.02 -4.25 9.22
N VAL A 9 14.03 -4.09 7.88
CA VAL A 9 12.95 -3.42 7.14
C VAL A 9 11.62 -4.13 7.36
N HIS A 10 11.59 -5.47 7.29
CA HIS A 10 10.34 -6.23 7.46
C HIS A 10 9.80 -6.11 8.89
N ILE A 11 10.66 -6.16 9.91
CA ILE A 11 10.25 -5.97 11.31
C ILE A 11 9.64 -4.57 11.49
N ILE A 12 10.33 -3.53 11.01
CA ILE A 12 9.86 -2.14 11.09
C ILE A 12 8.54 -1.98 10.33
N PHE A 13 8.40 -2.61 9.16
CA PHE A 13 7.17 -2.62 8.39
C PHE A 13 5.99 -3.20 9.17
N TRP A 14 6.14 -4.37 9.79
CA TRP A 14 5.05 -4.96 10.57
C TRP A 14 4.70 -4.12 11.80
N CYS A 15 5.71 -3.58 12.49
CA CYS A 15 5.49 -2.67 13.61
C CYS A 15 4.74 -1.40 13.18
N LEU A 16 5.18 -0.74 12.10
CA LEU A 16 4.53 0.46 11.58
C LEU A 16 3.13 0.16 11.05
N THR A 17 2.93 -0.97 10.39
CA THR A 17 1.61 -1.41 9.91
C THR A 17 0.63 -1.51 11.08
N LEU A 18 1.07 -2.06 12.20
CA LEU A 18 0.24 -2.18 13.39
C LEU A 18 -0.01 -0.81 14.07
N ILE A 19 1.03 -0.01 14.26
CA ILE A 19 0.94 1.32 14.90
C ILE A 19 0.07 2.28 14.09
N LEU A 20 0.40 2.46 12.80
CA LEU A 20 -0.32 3.38 11.92
C LEU A 20 -1.72 2.85 11.57
N GLY A 21 -1.92 1.53 11.57
CA GLY A 21 -3.25 0.92 11.43
C GLY A 21 -4.16 1.28 12.62
N LEU A 22 -3.65 1.15 13.86
CA LEU A 22 -4.39 1.55 15.07
C LEU A 22 -4.63 3.07 15.14
N LEU A 23 -3.66 3.88 14.71
CA LEU A 23 -3.81 5.33 14.62
C LEU A 23 -4.87 5.72 13.58
N SER A 24 -4.86 5.08 12.41
CA SER A 24 -5.86 5.31 11.36
C SER A 24 -7.27 4.99 11.86
N LEU A 25 -7.43 3.87 12.58
CA LEU A 25 -8.69 3.50 13.23
C LEU A 25 -9.15 4.54 14.27
N SER A 26 -8.22 5.10 15.03
CA SER A 26 -8.50 6.08 16.07
C SER A 26 -8.86 7.46 15.49
N PHE A 27 -8.19 7.86 14.40
CA PHE A 27 -8.39 9.15 13.75
C PHE A 27 -9.70 9.18 12.94
N PHE A 28 -10.03 8.07 12.25
CA PHE A 28 -11.24 7.95 11.43
C PHE A 28 -12.40 7.28 12.18
N ASN A 29 -12.51 7.55 13.48
CA ASN A 29 -13.44 6.92 14.42
C ASN A 29 -14.92 7.35 14.23
N TYR A 30 -15.46 7.19 13.01
CA TYR A 30 -16.89 7.28 12.76
C TYR A 30 -17.53 5.90 12.93
N LYS A 31 -18.70 5.84 13.59
CA LYS A 31 -19.40 4.60 14.03
C LYS A 31 -19.51 3.51 12.94
N ASN A 32 -19.55 3.88 11.66
CA ASN A 32 -19.75 2.96 10.54
C ASN A 32 -18.54 2.83 9.59
N THR A 33 -17.41 3.49 9.86
CA THR A 33 -16.26 3.51 8.94
C THR A 33 -15.05 2.75 9.44
N ARG A 34 -15.02 2.30 10.70
CA ARG A 34 -13.85 1.65 11.30
C ARG A 34 -13.36 0.44 10.49
N PHE A 35 -14.27 -0.44 10.10
CA PHE A 35 -13.93 -1.63 9.31
C PHE A 35 -13.42 -1.23 7.92
N ALA A 36 -14.05 -0.24 7.30
CA ALA A 36 -13.67 0.32 6.02
C ALA A 36 -12.21 0.85 6.08
N VAL A 37 -11.92 1.72 7.05
CA VAL A 37 -10.58 2.28 7.28
C VAL A 37 -9.53 1.20 7.49
N ALA A 38 -9.79 0.21 8.35
CA ALA A 38 -8.87 -0.90 8.56
C ALA A 38 -8.62 -1.69 7.27
N LEU A 39 -9.69 -1.99 6.52
CA LEU A 39 -9.60 -2.74 5.28
C LEU A 39 -8.82 -1.97 4.20
N GLY A 40 -9.11 -0.69 4.01
CA GLY A 40 -8.37 0.18 3.09
C GLY A 40 -6.89 0.26 3.44
N TYR A 41 -6.56 0.45 4.72
CA TYR A 41 -5.19 0.49 5.20
C TYR A 41 -4.44 -0.83 4.98
N LEU A 42 -5.05 -1.97 5.34
CA LEU A 42 -4.46 -3.29 5.17
C LEU A 42 -4.24 -3.65 3.69
N ILE A 43 -5.20 -3.32 2.83
CA ILE A 43 -5.05 -3.50 1.38
C ILE A 43 -3.91 -2.61 0.85
N GLY A 44 -3.82 -1.37 1.33
CA GLY A 44 -2.73 -0.45 1.02
C GLY A 44 -1.38 -1.04 1.40
N SER A 45 -1.19 -1.44 2.66
CA SER A 45 0.08 -1.96 3.16
C SER A 45 0.51 -3.26 2.47
N ALA A 46 -0.42 -4.19 2.25
CA ALA A 46 -0.16 -5.41 1.49
C ALA A 46 0.22 -5.10 0.03
N SER A 47 -0.45 -4.14 -0.61
CA SER A 47 -0.14 -3.71 -1.97
C SER A 47 1.25 -3.06 -2.06
N GLY A 48 1.61 -2.21 -1.10
CA GLY A 48 2.93 -1.58 -1.03
C GLY A 48 4.05 -2.61 -0.82
N PHE A 49 3.81 -3.60 0.06
CA PHE A 49 4.72 -4.74 0.27
C PHE A 49 4.91 -5.54 -1.02
N LEU A 50 3.82 -5.97 -1.66
CA LEU A 50 3.88 -6.74 -2.91
C LEU A 50 4.55 -5.96 -4.04
N ALA A 51 4.24 -4.67 -4.17
CA ALA A 51 4.87 -3.80 -5.16
C ALA A 51 6.39 -3.74 -4.98
N TYR A 52 6.86 -3.68 -3.73
CA TYR A 52 8.28 -3.73 -3.43
C TYR A 52 8.90 -5.10 -3.73
N GLU A 53 8.30 -6.18 -3.26
CA GLU A 53 8.82 -7.55 -3.48
C GLU A 53 8.91 -7.87 -4.97
N LEU A 54 7.86 -7.53 -5.72
CA LEU A 54 7.84 -7.70 -7.17
C LEU A 54 8.97 -6.89 -7.83
N ARG A 55 9.16 -5.64 -7.38
CA ARG A 55 10.27 -4.80 -7.85
C ARG A 55 11.61 -5.41 -7.48
N ASN A 56 11.79 -5.96 -6.29
CA ASN A 56 13.04 -6.55 -5.84
C ASN A 56 13.38 -7.82 -6.65
N LEU A 57 12.39 -8.70 -6.87
CA LEU A 57 12.52 -9.88 -7.72
C LEU A 57 12.89 -9.54 -9.16
N LEU A 58 12.22 -8.56 -9.75
CA LEU A 58 12.52 -8.09 -11.12
C LEU A 58 13.89 -7.40 -11.16
N SER A 59 14.16 -6.50 -10.22
CA SER A 59 15.41 -5.74 -10.18
C SER A 59 16.61 -6.65 -9.96
N TYR A 60 16.53 -7.67 -9.10
CA TYR A 60 17.65 -8.59 -8.86
C TYR A 60 17.99 -9.42 -10.11
N LYS A 61 16.98 -9.91 -10.84
CA LYS A 61 17.19 -10.61 -12.13
C LYS A 61 17.73 -9.68 -13.22
N ILE A 62 17.40 -8.40 -13.21
CA ILE A 62 17.67 -7.48 -14.32
C ILE A 62 18.94 -6.63 -14.09
N ILE A 63 19.25 -6.24 -12.85
CA ILE A 63 20.45 -5.45 -12.51
C ILE A 63 21.74 -6.24 -12.76
N VAL A 64 21.71 -7.56 -12.64
CA VAL A 64 22.86 -8.42 -12.98
C VAL A 64 23.12 -8.44 -14.50
N SER A 65 22.14 -8.07 -15.34
CA SER A 65 22.26 -8.20 -16.81
C SER A 65 22.34 -6.89 -17.59
N ASN A 66 21.72 -5.76 -17.17
CA ASN A 66 21.88 -4.46 -17.86
C ASN A 66 21.25 -3.25 -17.13
N LYS A 67 22.03 -2.20 -16.83
CA LYS A 67 21.56 -0.94 -16.18
C LYS A 67 20.41 -0.21 -16.90
N PRO A 68 20.43 0.02 -18.24
CA PRO A 68 19.33 0.70 -18.93
C PRO A 68 18.03 -0.11 -18.92
N ARG A 69 18.10 -1.45 -18.97
CA ARG A 69 16.92 -2.32 -18.81
C ARG A 69 16.35 -2.24 -17.40
N ALA A 70 17.20 -2.19 -16.37
CA ALA A 70 16.75 -2.03 -14.99
C ALA A 70 15.97 -0.72 -14.77
N PHE A 71 16.42 0.39 -15.39
CA PHE A 71 15.68 1.65 -15.35
C PHE A 71 14.34 1.56 -16.08
N ALA A 72 14.32 1.04 -17.30
CA ALA A 72 13.10 0.90 -18.10
C ALA A 72 12.05 0.00 -17.40
N LEU A 73 12.49 -1.07 -16.74
CA LEU A 73 11.61 -1.96 -15.98
C LEU A 73 11.17 -1.37 -14.65
N GLY A 74 12.02 -0.58 -13.98
CA GLY A 74 11.63 0.21 -12.81
C GLY A 74 10.52 1.21 -13.17
N PHE A 75 10.70 1.95 -14.27
CA PHE A 75 9.70 2.87 -14.79
C PHE A 75 8.41 2.16 -15.24
N GLY A 76 8.54 1.05 -15.97
CA GLY A 76 7.40 0.21 -16.37
C GLY A 76 6.64 -0.37 -15.18
N GLY A 77 7.34 -0.81 -14.14
CA GLY A 77 6.74 -1.26 -12.88
C GLY A 77 6.00 -0.14 -12.14
N THR A 78 6.54 1.08 -12.15
CA THR A 78 5.84 2.26 -11.62
C THR A 78 4.57 2.57 -12.41
N LEU A 79 4.62 2.52 -13.75
CA LEU A 79 3.45 2.69 -14.61
C LEU A 79 2.38 1.62 -14.35
N LEU A 80 2.79 0.34 -14.24
CA LEU A 80 1.89 -0.76 -13.89
C LEU A 80 1.24 -0.57 -12.52
N ASN A 81 1.98 -0.13 -11.51
CA ASN A 81 1.42 0.20 -10.20
C ASN A 81 0.44 1.37 -10.28
N MET A 82 0.73 2.42 -11.05
CA MET A 82 -0.19 3.54 -11.26
C MET A 82 -1.47 3.09 -11.97
N VAL A 83 -1.36 2.24 -12.99
CA VAL A 83 -2.52 1.65 -13.69
C VAL A 83 -3.33 0.77 -12.74
N TRP A 84 -2.67 -0.06 -11.93
CA TRP A 84 -3.34 -0.93 -10.95
C TRP A 84 -4.10 -0.12 -9.90
N ILE A 85 -3.46 0.90 -9.32
CA ILE A 85 -4.10 1.84 -8.38
C ILE A 85 -5.24 2.57 -9.07
N GLY A 86 -5.04 3.04 -10.30
CA GLY A 86 -6.06 3.72 -11.09
C GLY A 86 -7.27 2.84 -11.39
N LEU A 87 -7.07 1.58 -11.73
CA LEU A 87 -8.14 0.59 -11.94
C LEU A 87 -8.91 0.29 -10.65
N LEU A 88 -8.20 0.15 -9.53
CA LEU A 88 -8.81 0.01 -8.21
C LEU A 88 -9.68 1.22 -7.86
N LEU A 89 -9.13 2.43 -8.02
CA LEU A 89 -9.88 3.67 -7.78
C LEU A 89 -11.08 3.79 -8.73
N PHE A 90 -10.91 3.48 -10.01
CA PHE A 90 -11.99 3.52 -11.00
C PHE A 90 -13.10 2.52 -10.67
N ALA A 91 -12.77 1.29 -10.28
CA ALA A 91 -13.74 0.30 -9.84
C ALA A 91 -14.52 0.80 -8.61
N LEU A 92 -13.83 1.35 -7.61
CA LEU A 92 -14.45 1.96 -6.43
C LEU A 92 -15.38 3.11 -6.81
N PHE A 93 -14.95 4.02 -7.69
CA PHE A 93 -15.74 5.17 -8.14
C PHE A 93 -16.97 4.75 -8.96
N LYS A 94 -16.85 3.80 -9.88
CA LYS A 94 -17.96 3.34 -10.73
C LYS A 94 -19.07 2.67 -9.91
N ILE A 95 -18.68 1.89 -8.92
CA ILE A 95 -19.63 1.26 -7.97
C ILE A 95 -20.34 2.35 -7.15
N ASN A 96 -19.63 3.41 -6.78
CA ASN A 96 -20.17 4.51 -5.99
C ASN A 96 -20.92 5.60 -6.78
N SER A 97 -20.75 5.71 -8.11
CA SER A 97 -21.48 6.68 -8.94
C SER A 97 -22.81 6.13 -9.46
N SER A 98 -22.94 4.81 -9.58
CA SER A 98 -24.18 4.11 -9.96
C SER A 98 -25.20 4.04 -8.79
N ALA A 99 -24.94 4.77 -7.72
CA ALA A 99 -25.42 4.60 -6.35
C ALA A 99 -26.38 5.70 -5.88
N LEU A 100 -27.01 6.45 -6.79
CA LEU A 100 -27.89 7.59 -6.47
C LEU A 100 -29.07 7.21 -5.56
N ASN A 101 -29.36 5.92 -5.41
CA ASN A 101 -30.08 5.34 -4.27
C ASN A 101 -29.16 4.30 -3.61
N ASN A 102 -28.97 4.41 -2.29
CA ASN A 102 -28.06 3.61 -1.46
C ASN A 102 -27.86 2.16 -1.98
N PRO A 103 -26.76 1.86 -2.71
CA PRO A 103 -26.59 0.62 -3.47
C PRO A 103 -26.16 -0.55 -2.59
N TYR A 104 -25.77 -0.25 -1.35
CA TYR A 104 -25.23 -1.22 -0.40
C TYR A 104 -26.33 -1.65 0.55
N SER A 105 -27.07 -2.66 0.12
CA SER A 105 -28.10 -3.33 0.94
C SER A 105 -27.46 -4.08 2.12
N SER A 106 -26.25 -4.62 1.92
CA SER A 106 -25.50 -5.34 2.94
C SER A 106 -24.46 -4.46 3.64
N LYS A 107 -24.26 -4.72 4.94
CA LYS A 107 -23.26 -4.03 5.77
C LYS A 107 -21.83 -4.26 5.26
N ILE A 108 -21.57 -5.38 4.60
CA ILE A 108 -20.25 -5.75 4.08
C ILE A 108 -19.90 -4.90 2.86
N GLU A 109 -20.79 -4.81 1.87
CA GLU A 109 -20.54 -3.99 0.67
C GLU A 109 -20.34 -2.53 1.05
N ARG A 110 -21.16 -2.01 1.98
CA ARG A 110 -21.05 -0.63 2.43
C ARG A 110 -19.68 -0.32 3.03
N ASN A 111 -19.10 -1.25 3.78
CA ASN A 111 -17.79 -1.06 4.38
C ASN A 111 -16.63 -1.29 3.38
N SER A 112 -16.80 -2.19 2.39
CA SER A 112 -15.76 -2.47 1.39
C SER A 112 -15.62 -1.37 0.34
N PHE A 113 -16.68 -0.61 0.07
CA PHE A 113 -16.70 0.42 -0.97
C PHE A 113 -16.82 1.86 -0.42
N TRP A 114 -16.65 2.05 0.89
CA TRP A 114 -16.71 3.38 1.49
C TRP A 114 -15.53 4.23 0.99
N PRO A 115 -15.74 5.51 0.57
CA PRO A 115 -14.66 6.37 0.06
C PRO A 115 -13.45 6.54 0.99
N ILE A 116 -13.68 6.39 2.30
CA ILE A 116 -12.64 6.43 3.34
C ILE A 116 -11.59 5.32 3.13
N ASN A 117 -11.92 4.24 2.43
CA ASN A 117 -10.97 3.17 2.08
C ASN A 117 -9.84 3.70 1.21
N ILE A 118 -10.15 4.61 0.28
CA ILE A 118 -9.15 5.24 -0.59
C ILE A 118 -8.20 6.11 0.24
N VAL A 119 -8.76 6.87 1.18
CA VAL A 119 -7.97 7.73 2.07
C VAL A 119 -7.07 6.90 2.98
N ALA A 120 -7.56 5.79 3.52
CA ALA A 120 -6.78 4.87 4.36
C ALA A 120 -5.77 4.03 3.56
N PHE A 121 -6.04 3.76 2.28
CA PHE A 121 -5.16 3.00 1.39
C PHE A 121 -3.82 3.70 1.16
N ILE A 122 -3.83 5.01 0.94
CA ILE A 122 -2.61 5.80 0.64
C ILE A 122 -1.53 5.66 1.72
N PRO A 123 -1.80 5.95 3.01
CA PRO A 123 -0.80 5.78 4.06
C PRO A 123 -0.42 4.30 4.25
N GLY A 124 -1.36 3.36 4.05
CA GLY A 124 -1.06 1.93 4.03
C GLY A 124 0.02 1.60 2.99
N PHE A 125 -0.19 2.01 1.74
CA PHE A 125 0.74 1.79 0.62
C PHE A 125 2.13 2.38 0.87
N LEU A 126 2.20 3.56 1.49
CA LEU A 126 3.47 4.23 1.80
C LEU A 126 4.23 3.61 2.97
N THR A 127 3.58 2.79 3.80
CA THR A 127 4.17 2.23 5.03
C THR A 127 5.45 1.45 4.75
N PHE A 128 5.50 0.70 3.65
CA PHE A 128 6.70 -0.05 3.30
C PHE A 128 7.87 0.87 2.91
N TYR A 129 7.61 1.94 2.15
CA TYR A 129 8.63 2.93 1.77
C TYR A 129 9.16 3.70 2.99
N ILE A 130 8.30 4.06 3.94
CA ILE A 130 8.69 4.67 5.21
C ILE A 130 9.61 3.73 6.00
N SER A 131 9.29 2.43 5.99
CA SER A 131 10.09 1.40 6.68
C SER A 131 11.51 1.30 6.11
N ILE A 132 11.65 1.35 4.78
CA ILE A 132 12.96 1.42 4.11
C ILE A 132 13.70 2.70 4.51
N PHE A 133 13.00 3.84 4.50
CA PHE A 133 13.60 5.14 4.82
C PHE A 133 14.16 5.18 6.25
N ILE A 134 13.40 4.69 7.24
CA ILE A 134 13.86 4.61 8.64
C ILE A 134 15.13 3.77 8.76
N VAL A 135 15.17 2.59 8.13
CA VAL A 135 16.37 1.74 8.15
C VAL A 135 17.55 2.43 7.47
N TYR A 136 17.31 3.13 6.36
CA TYR A 136 18.35 3.86 5.64
C TYR A 136 18.97 4.95 6.52
N VAL A 137 18.15 5.82 7.11
CA VAL A 137 18.61 6.90 8.01
C VAL A 137 19.34 6.33 9.22
N GLY A 138 18.76 5.34 9.91
CA GLY A 138 19.39 4.71 11.07
C GLY A 138 20.64 3.87 10.76
N SER A 139 20.97 3.68 9.47
CA SER A 139 22.19 3.00 9.03
C SER A 139 23.30 3.93 8.59
N LYS A 140 23.06 5.25 8.49
CA LYS A 140 24.11 6.25 8.19
C LYS A 140 24.95 6.63 9.42
N ASP A 141 24.44 6.38 10.62
CA ASP A 141 25.10 6.71 11.88
C ASP A 141 25.94 5.55 12.45
N LYS A 142 26.25 4.53 11.64
CA LYS A 142 27.15 3.41 11.96
C LYS A 142 28.11 3.16 10.81
#